data_AF-A0A9X0DGK1-F1
#
_entry.id   AF-A0A9X0DGK1-F1
#
_cell.length_a   1.000
_cell.length_b   1.000
_cell.length_c   1.000
_cell.angle_alpha   90.00
_cell.angle_beta   90.00
_cell.angle_gamma   90.00
#
_symmetry.space_group_name_H-M   'P 1'
#
loop_
_entity.id
_entity.type
_entity.pdbx_description
1 polymer ?
#
loop_
_entity_poly.entity_id
_entity_poly.type
_entity_poly.pdbx_seq_one_letter_code
_entity_poly.pdbx_strand_id
1 'polypeptide(L)'
;MLQLVRSAENARAKWGAHLYYYYHHLLFMMPLGVCIPETPAGFYRMSEIRSLAFQRDHAYIDMPFPRHWTSEGRELLRDRLLSIRSEVASSRYVVVKDTDTDEIISQAEWHYYSPESVGDVMDLEFVEGSEEEKNYARNMIGSFQAGRREAIKEKNDHLMCKFAPSEAKPLSFL
;
A
#
# COMPACT_ATOMS: atom_id res chain seq x y z
N MET A 1 31.96 -40.08 39.87
CA MET A 1 32.38 -38.78 39.28
C MET A 1 32.52 -38.86 37.75
N LEU A 2 33.11 -39.91 37.17
CA LEU A 2 33.29 -40.08 35.71
C LEU A 2 31.99 -40.32 34.88
N GLN A 3 30.91 -40.89 35.47
CA GLN A 3 29.64 -41.07 34.75
C GLN A 3 28.81 -39.78 34.60
N LEU A 4 28.94 -38.82 35.52
CA LEU A 4 28.27 -37.52 35.44
C LEU A 4 28.90 -36.61 34.37
N VAL A 5 30.21 -36.70 34.16
CA VAL A 5 30.93 -35.91 33.15
C VAL A 5 30.57 -36.37 31.74
N ARG A 6 30.50 -37.69 31.47
CA ARG A 6 30.07 -38.21 30.16
C ARG A 6 28.59 -37.93 29.83
N SER A 7 27.74 -37.85 30.85
CA SER A 7 26.32 -37.48 30.67
C SER A 7 26.16 -36.01 30.30
N ALA A 8 26.99 -35.12 30.88
CA ALA A 8 27.02 -33.70 30.54
C ALA A 8 27.58 -33.43 29.13
N GLU A 9 28.60 -34.18 28.69
CA GLU A 9 29.16 -34.06 27.34
C GLU A 9 28.19 -34.55 26.25
N ASN A 10 27.49 -35.67 26.48
CA ASN A 10 26.46 -36.16 25.57
C ASN A 10 25.22 -35.25 25.52
N ALA A 11 24.86 -34.60 26.63
CA ALA A 11 23.83 -33.57 26.62
C ALA A 11 24.29 -32.36 25.80
N ARG A 12 25.52 -31.88 25.98
CA ARG A 12 26.05 -30.72 25.26
C ARG A 12 26.11 -30.92 23.74
N ALA A 13 26.40 -32.14 23.27
CA ALA A 13 26.36 -32.47 21.85
C ALA A 13 24.93 -32.52 21.27
N LYS A 14 23.94 -32.99 22.05
CA LYS A 14 22.54 -33.08 21.63
C LYS A 14 21.83 -31.72 21.64
N TRP A 15 22.16 -30.85 22.59
CA TRP A 15 21.60 -29.50 22.70
C TRP A 15 22.36 -28.47 21.86
N GLY A 16 23.65 -28.68 21.59
CA GLY A 16 24.46 -27.80 20.73
C GLY A 16 24.00 -27.78 19.27
N ALA A 17 23.59 -28.93 18.72
CA ALA A 17 23.05 -29.02 17.36
C ALA A 17 21.64 -28.42 17.23
N HIS A 18 20.81 -28.54 18.27
CA HIS A 18 19.48 -27.94 18.29
C HIS A 18 19.51 -26.42 18.49
N LEU A 19 20.46 -25.90 19.26
CA LEU A 19 20.67 -24.45 19.37
C LEU A 19 21.25 -23.85 18.08
N TYR A 20 22.14 -24.56 17.35
CA TYR A 20 22.64 -24.08 16.06
C TYR A 20 21.54 -23.98 14.98
N TYR A 21 20.57 -24.90 14.99
CA TYR A 21 19.42 -24.83 14.09
C TYR A 21 18.46 -23.68 14.44
N TYR A 22 18.25 -23.41 15.74
CA TYR A 22 17.42 -22.28 16.18
C TYR A 22 18.10 -20.92 16.01
N TYR A 23 19.43 -20.85 16.11
CA TYR A 23 20.19 -19.64 15.83
C TYR A 23 20.38 -19.39 14.32
N HIS A 24 20.22 -20.35 13.41
CA HIS A 24 20.15 -19.99 11.97
C HIS A 24 18.80 -19.43 11.54
N HIS A 25 17.78 -19.50 12.40
CA HIS A 25 16.60 -18.65 12.33
C HIS A 25 16.77 -17.33 13.12
N LEU A 26 18.03 -16.96 13.43
CA LEU A 26 18.43 -15.58 13.71
C LEU A 26 17.80 -14.70 12.66
N LEU A 27 16.82 -13.89 13.11
CA LEU A 27 16.53 -12.53 12.64
C LEU A 27 17.41 -12.13 11.44
N PHE A 28 17.05 -12.59 10.25
CA PHE A 28 17.56 -11.98 9.03
C PHE A 28 16.87 -10.62 9.02
N MET A 29 17.50 -9.64 9.65
CA MET A 29 17.11 -8.25 9.50
C MET A 29 17.44 -7.90 8.06
N MET A 30 16.48 -8.15 7.16
CA MET A 30 16.57 -7.69 5.79
C MET A 30 16.65 -6.17 5.85
N PRO A 31 17.75 -5.55 5.39
CA PRO A 31 17.81 -4.10 5.35
C PRO A 31 16.77 -3.63 4.32
N LEU A 32 15.99 -2.62 4.71
CA LEU A 32 14.93 -2.07 3.86
C LEU A 32 15.29 -0.64 3.46
N GLY A 33 15.19 -0.37 2.17
CA GLY A 33 15.27 0.98 1.62
C GLY A 33 13.88 1.58 1.48
N VAL A 34 13.75 2.90 1.70
CA VAL A 34 12.52 3.64 1.39
C VAL A 34 12.86 4.73 0.39
N CYS A 35 12.15 4.77 -0.74
CA CYS A 35 12.36 5.79 -1.76
C CYS A 35 11.04 6.18 -2.43
N ILE A 36 11.06 7.28 -3.18
CA ILE A 36 9.95 7.66 -4.06
C ILE A 36 10.11 6.86 -5.36
N PRO A 37 9.06 6.21 -5.87
CA PRO A 37 9.13 5.54 -7.17
C PRO A 37 9.28 6.58 -8.28
N GLU A 38 10.24 6.39 -9.19
CA GLU A 38 10.53 7.37 -10.25
C GLU A 38 10.14 6.90 -11.64
N THR A 39 10.19 5.58 -11.89
CA THR A 39 10.09 5.00 -13.22
C THR A 39 8.75 4.31 -13.46
N PRO A 40 8.28 4.20 -14.72
CA PRO A 40 7.09 3.40 -15.06
C PRO A 40 7.16 1.95 -14.56
N ALA A 41 8.35 1.35 -14.54
CA ALA A 41 8.56 0.01 -13.98
C ALA A 41 8.27 -0.06 -12.47
N GLY A 42 8.68 0.97 -11.71
CA GLY A 42 8.34 1.07 -10.29
C GLY A 42 6.83 1.19 -10.07
N PHE A 43 6.15 2.02 -10.87
CA PHE A 43 4.69 2.15 -10.83
C PHE A 43 3.95 0.88 -11.25
N TYR A 44 4.50 0.09 -12.17
CA TYR A 44 3.97 -1.22 -12.52
C TYR A 44 4.12 -2.21 -11.36
N ARG A 45 5.29 -2.23 -10.69
CA ARG A 45 5.46 -3.08 -9.50
C ARG A 45 4.51 -2.70 -8.38
N MET A 46 4.22 -1.41 -8.21
CA MET A 46 3.19 -0.95 -7.27
C MET A 46 1.79 -1.46 -7.65
N SER A 47 1.46 -1.52 -8.95
CA SER A 47 0.16 -2.04 -9.39
C SER A 47 0.03 -3.54 -9.14
N GLU A 48 1.11 -4.31 -9.26
CA GLU A 48 1.17 -5.70 -8.83
C GLU A 48 0.90 -5.85 -7.33
N ILE A 49 1.64 -5.13 -6.49
CA ILE A 49 1.50 -5.18 -5.03
C ILE A 49 0.08 -4.80 -4.60
N ARG A 50 -0.46 -3.71 -5.15
CA ARG A 50 -1.85 -3.29 -4.90
C ARG A 50 -2.84 -4.39 -5.27
N SER A 51 -2.65 -5.00 -6.43
CA SER A 51 -3.57 -6.03 -6.91
C SER A 51 -3.55 -7.29 -6.06
N LEU A 52 -2.37 -7.67 -5.57
CA LEU A 52 -2.23 -8.77 -4.62
C LEU A 52 -2.86 -8.45 -3.25
N ALA A 53 -2.72 -7.21 -2.78
CA ALA A 53 -3.21 -6.79 -1.47
C ALA A 53 -4.75 -6.70 -1.42
N PHE A 54 -5.39 -6.17 -2.46
CA PHE A 54 -6.85 -5.94 -2.48
C PHE A 54 -7.64 -7.02 -3.23
N GLN A 55 -6.97 -7.87 -4.00
CA GLN A 55 -7.57 -8.96 -4.77
C GLN A 55 -8.73 -8.49 -5.65
N ARG A 56 -9.97 -8.86 -5.32
CA ARG A 56 -11.21 -8.47 -6.03
C ARG A 56 -12.32 -8.06 -5.06
N ASP A 57 -11.93 -7.69 -3.85
CA ASP A 57 -12.84 -7.57 -2.70
C ASP A 57 -12.96 -6.12 -2.22
N HIS A 58 -12.54 -5.14 -3.02
CA HIS A 58 -12.51 -3.74 -2.60
C HIS A 58 -13.03 -2.83 -3.70
N ALA A 59 -14.34 -2.57 -3.68
CA ALA A 59 -15.03 -1.75 -4.70
C ALA A 59 -14.36 -0.39 -4.96
N TYR A 60 -13.81 0.26 -3.92
CA TYR A 60 -13.07 1.52 -4.07
C TYR A 60 -11.77 1.41 -4.89
N ILE A 61 -11.20 0.21 -5.01
CA ILE A 61 -10.02 -0.08 -5.85
C ILE A 61 -10.48 -0.61 -7.21
N ASP A 62 -11.45 -1.54 -7.24
CA ASP A 62 -11.92 -2.18 -8.46
C ASP A 62 -12.54 -1.18 -9.45
N MET A 63 -13.27 -0.19 -8.93
CA MET A 63 -13.92 0.84 -9.75
C MET A 63 -12.94 1.72 -10.52
N PRO A 64 -11.98 2.40 -9.86
CA PRO A 64 -11.01 3.21 -10.56
C PRO A 64 -9.89 2.40 -11.22
N PHE A 65 -9.79 1.09 -10.97
CA PHE A 65 -8.77 0.24 -11.58
C PHE A 65 -9.40 -1.10 -12.00
N PRO A 66 -10.26 -1.10 -13.04
CA PRO A 66 -10.98 -2.30 -13.43
C PRO A 66 -10.02 -3.39 -13.86
N ARG A 67 -10.30 -4.62 -13.42
CA ARG A 67 -9.52 -5.82 -13.75
C ARG A 67 -8.04 -5.73 -13.36
N HIS A 68 -7.71 -4.97 -12.31
CA HIS A 68 -6.32 -4.79 -11.87
C HIS A 68 -5.59 -6.11 -11.54
N TRP A 69 -6.29 -7.23 -11.34
CA TRP A 69 -5.65 -8.55 -11.22
C TRP A 69 -5.07 -9.11 -12.54
N THR A 70 -5.39 -8.56 -13.71
CA THR A 70 -4.79 -8.97 -15.01
C THR A 70 -3.58 -8.10 -15.37
N SER A 71 -2.79 -8.53 -16.36
CA SER A 71 -1.64 -7.74 -16.83
C SER A 71 -2.09 -6.40 -17.40
N GLU A 72 -3.14 -6.41 -18.22
CA GLU A 72 -3.70 -5.23 -18.88
C GLU A 72 -4.29 -4.25 -17.86
N GLY A 73 -5.01 -4.75 -16.85
CA GLY A 73 -5.52 -3.90 -15.77
C GLY A 73 -4.40 -3.28 -14.93
N ARG A 74 -3.27 -3.98 -14.74
CA ARG A 74 -2.09 -3.42 -14.07
C ARG A 74 -1.36 -2.36 -14.87
N GLU A 75 -1.36 -2.47 -16.20
CA GLU A 75 -0.85 -1.42 -17.08
C GLU A 75 -1.72 -0.17 -16.99
N LEU A 76 -3.04 -0.32 -17.05
CA LEU A 76 -3.97 0.79 -16.83
C LEU A 76 -3.78 1.44 -15.46
N LEU A 77 -3.62 0.63 -14.41
CA LEU A 77 -3.37 1.12 -13.05
C LEU A 77 -2.06 1.90 -12.98
N ARG A 78 -0.97 1.36 -13.54
CA ARG A 78 0.33 2.05 -13.64
C ARG A 78 0.17 3.42 -14.29
N ASP A 79 -0.50 3.47 -15.43
CA ASP A 79 -0.65 4.70 -16.22
C ASP A 79 -1.49 5.74 -15.47
N ARG A 80 -2.55 5.30 -14.79
CA ARG A 80 -3.36 6.16 -13.91
C ARG A 80 -2.55 6.68 -12.72
N LEU A 81 -1.76 5.83 -12.05
CA LEU A 81 -0.90 6.29 -10.95
C LEU A 81 0.17 7.29 -11.41
N LEU A 82 0.73 7.09 -12.61
CA LEU A 82 1.67 8.05 -13.20
C LEU A 82 1.00 9.40 -13.48
N SER A 83 -0.21 9.38 -14.06
CA SER A 83 -1.01 10.59 -14.31
C SER A 83 -1.37 11.30 -12.99
N ILE A 84 -1.83 10.55 -11.97
CA ILE A 84 -2.13 11.12 -10.64
C ILE A 84 -0.86 11.76 -10.05
N ARG A 85 0.30 11.11 -10.13
CA ARG A 85 1.56 11.69 -9.65
C ARG A 85 1.92 13.01 -10.34
N SER A 86 1.66 13.13 -11.64
CA SER A 86 1.98 14.35 -12.39
C SER A 86 0.94 15.46 -12.24
N GLU A 87 -0.34 15.11 -12.12
CA GLU A 87 -1.45 16.06 -12.22
C GLU A 87 -2.04 16.42 -10.86
N VAL A 88 -1.96 15.52 -9.88
CA VAL A 88 -2.56 15.71 -8.56
C VAL A 88 -1.48 16.10 -7.56
N ALA A 89 -1.34 17.42 -7.33
CA ALA A 89 -0.34 18.00 -6.45
C ALA A 89 -0.38 17.49 -5.00
N SER A 90 -1.53 16.95 -4.55
CA SER A 90 -1.68 16.35 -3.23
C SER A 90 -1.14 14.92 -3.12
N SER A 91 -0.94 14.21 -4.24
CA SER A 91 -0.56 12.80 -4.22
C SER A 91 0.86 12.57 -3.71
N ARG A 92 1.04 11.54 -2.88
CA ARG A 92 2.33 11.15 -2.30
C ARG A 92 2.50 9.64 -2.41
N TYR A 93 3.71 9.24 -2.78
CA TYR A 93 4.07 7.85 -3.02
C TYR A 93 5.40 7.53 -2.37
N VAL A 94 5.47 6.38 -1.72
CA VAL A 94 6.74 5.76 -1.32
C VAL A 94 6.68 4.27 -1.58
N VAL A 95 7.83 3.70 -1.86
CA VAL A 95 8.04 2.26 -1.99
C VAL A 95 9.08 1.81 -0.98
N VAL A 96 8.90 0.59 -0.49
CA VAL A 96 9.90 -0.11 0.31
C VAL A 96 10.60 -1.11 -0.58
N LYS A 97 11.93 -1.07 -0.60
CA LYS A 97 12.78 -2.00 -1.33
C LYS A 97 13.51 -2.93 -0.38
N ASP A 98 13.62 -4.19 -0.77
CA ASP A 98 14.65 -5.08 -0.25
C ASP A 98 16.00 -4.61 -0.79
N THR A 99 16.95 -4.27 0.08
CA THR A 99 18.24 -3.72 -0.34
C THR A 99 19.16 -4.77 -0.98
N ASP A 100 18.92 -6.05 -0.73
CA ASP A 100 19.77 -7.13 -1.28
C ASP A 100 19.41 -7.42 -2.73
N THR A 101 18.13 -7.27 -3.09
CA THR A 101 17.59 -7.58 -4.42
C THR A 101 17.23 -6.33 -5.24
N ASP A 102 17.17 -5.15 -4.61
CA ASP A 102 16.58 -3.90 -5.12
C ASP A 102 15.09 -4.05 -5.52
N GLU A 103 14.43 -5.13 -5.09
CA GLU A 103 13.03 -5.39 -5.42
C GLU A 103 12.10 -4.51 -4.55
N ILE A 104 11.12 -3.87 -5.17
CA ILE A 104 10.03 -3.22 -4.43
C ILE A 104 9.11 -4.31 -3.86
N ILE A 105 9.00 -4.34 -2.53
CA ILE A 105 8.23 -5.35 -1.78
C ILE A 105 6.98 -4.77 -1.11
N SER A 106 6.89 -3.45 -0.98
CA SER A 106 5.72 -2.76 -0.43
C SER A 106 5.60 -1.34 -0.97
N GLN A 107 4.41 -0.77 -0.86
CA GLN A 107 4.09 0.58 -1.32
C GLN A 107 3.10 1.26 -0.39
N ALA A 108 3.18 2.58 -0.32
CA ALA A 108 2.17 3.40 0.33
C ALA A 108 1.84 4.62 -0.54
N GLU A 109 0.54 4.91 -0.58
CA GLU A 109 -0.03 6.10 -1.22
C GLU A 109 -0.88 6.85 -0.20
N TRP A 110 -0.74 8.17 -0.17
CA TRP A 110 -1.61 9.06 0.57
C TRP A 110 -1.74 10.39 -0.17
N HIS A 111 -2.71 11.19 0.25
CA HIS A 111 -2.86 12.55 -0.24
C HIS A 111 -2.66 13.57 0.89
N TYR A 112 -1.96 14.64 0.57
CA TYR A 112 -1.78 15.81 1.41
C TYR A 112 -2.48 17.01 0.77
N TYR A 113 -3.62 17.39 1.32
CA TYR A 113 -4.49 18.45 0.81
C TYR A 113 -4.20 19.77 1.52
N SER A 114 -3.95 20.84 0.76
CA SER A 114 -3.86 22.19 1.31
C SER A 114 -5.25 22.82 1.45
N PRO A 115 -5.41 23.90 2.23
CA PRO A 115 -6.66 24.65 2.31
C PRO A 115 -7.20 25.12 0.94
N GLU A 116 -6.33 25.40 -0.04
CA GLU A 116 -6.75 25.82 -1.38
C GLU A 116 -7.44 24.71 -2.19
N SER A 117 -7.18 23.44 -1.85
CA SER A 117 -7.76 22.27 -2.55
C SER A 117 -9.23 21.99 -2.22
N VAL A 118 -9.89 22.88 -1.46
CA VAL A 118 -11.32 22.76 -1.12
C VAL A 118 -12.21 22.70 -2.36
N GLY A 119 -11.80 23.28 -3.48
CA GLY A 119 -12.54 23.25 -4.75
C GLY A 119 -12.27 22.01 -5.60
N ASP A 120 -11.26 21.21 -5.26
CA ASP A 120 -10.80 20.13 -6.12
C ASP A 120 -11.84 19.01 -6.16
N VAL A 121 -12.23 18.63 -7.39
CA VAL A 121 -13.10 17.48 -7.64
C VAL A 121 -12.44 16.63 -8.72
N MET A 122 -12.15 15.39 -8.38
CA MET A 122 -11.74 14.37 -9.32
C MET A 122 -12.87 14.11 -10.30
N ASP A 123 -12.57 14.27 -11.57
CA ASP A 123 -13.44 13.86 -12.66
C ASP A 123 -13.48 12.32 -12.73
N LEU A 124 -14.69 11.77 -12.81
CA LEU A 124 -14.94 10.33 -12.82
C LEU A 124 -15.33 9.82 -14.22
N GLU A 125 -15.12 10.61 -15.28
CA GLU A 125 -15.34 10.18 -16.67
C GLU A 125 -14.50 8.96 -17.08
N PHE A 126 -13.37 8.72 -16.40
CA PHE A 126 -12.53 7.55 -16.64
C PHE A 126 -13.16 6.22 -16.18
N VAL A 127 -14.28 6.27 -15.46
CA VAL A 127 -14.99 5.08 -14.98
C VAL A 127 -15.73 4.41 -16.13
N GLU A 128 -15.35 3.16 -16.39
CA GLU A 128 -15.98 2.29 -17.39
C GLU A 128 -17.12 1.48 -16.77
N GLY A 129 -18.04 0.99 -17.62
CA GLY A 129 -19.16 0.14 -17.20
C GLY A 129 -20.53 0.67 -17.63
N SER A 130 -21.56 0.00 -17.14
CA SER A 130 -22.97 0.40 -17.23
C SER A 130 -23.23 1.74 -16.54
N GLU A 131 -24.34 2.40 -16.86
CA GLU A 131 -24.73 3.64 -16.18
C GLU A 131 -25.01 3.42 -14.68
N GLU A 132 -25.42 2.21 -14.29
CA GLU A 132 -25.55 1.83 -12.88
C GLU A 132 -24.19 1.81 -12.17
N GLU A 133 -23.18 1.17 -12.76
CA GLU A 133 -21.80 1.13 -12.22
C GLU A 133 -21.19 2.54 -12.14
N LYS A 134 -21.39 3.37 -13.17
CA LYS A 134 -20.95 4.77 -13.14
C LYS A 134 -21.67 5.57 -12.06
N ASN A 135 -22.98 5.40 -11.90
CA ASN A 135 -23.74 6.05 -10.83
C ASN A 135 -23.23 5.60 -9.44
N TYR A 136 -22.96 4.32 -9.27
CA TYR A 136 -22.36 3.77 -8.06
C TYR A 136 -21.00 4.41 -7.78
N ALA A 137 -20.13 4.53 -8.79
CA ALA A 137 -18.82 5.18 -8.69
C ALA A 137 -18.93 6.64 -8.24
N ARG A 138 -19.82 7.40 -8.90
CA ARG A 138 -20.06 8.81 -8.59
C ARG A 138 -20.56 9.00 -7.17
N ASN A 139 -21.43 8.12 -6.69
CA ASN A 139 -21.91 8.17 -5.32
C ASN A 139 -20.82 7.79 -4.31
N MET A 140 -20.10 6.69 -4.53
CA MET A 140 -19.05 6.23 -3.62
C MET A 140 -17.89 7.23 -3.52
N ILE A 141 -17.28 7.58 -4.65
CA ILE A 141 -16.13 8.48 -4.68
C ILE A 141 -16.59 9.92 -4.40
N GLY A 142 -17.75 10.34 -4.92
CA GLY A 142 -18.29 11.67 -4.67
C GLY A 142 -18.57 11.94 -3.19
N SER A 143 -19.08 10.96 -2.45
CA SER A 143 -19.30 11.09 -1.00
C SER A 143 -17.98 11.27 -0.24
N PHE A 144 -16.95 10.48 -0.60
CA PHE A 144 -15.61 10.66 -0.04
C PHE A 144 -15.05 12.06 -0.32
N GLN A 145 -15.16 12.54 -1.57
CA GLN A 145 -14.70 13.87 -1.95
C GLN A 145 -15.46 14.99 -1.25
N ALA A 146 -16.77 14.85 -1.05
CA ALA A 146 -17.58 15.80 -0.32
C ALA A 146 -17.12 15.91 1.15
N GLY A 147 -16.99 14.79 1.85
CA GLY A 147 -16.53 14.77 3.24
C GLY A 147 -15.11 15.35 3.40
N ARG A 148 -14.21 15.03 2.47
CA ARG A 148 -12.88 15.67 2.44
C ARG A 148 -12.97 17.19 2.33
N ARG A 149 -13.73 17.73 1.37
CA ARG A 149 -13.84 19.19 1.17
C ARG A 149 -14.47 19.89 2.36
N GLU A 150 -15.49 19.27 2.97
CA GLU A 150 -16.08 19.78 4.21
C GLU A 150 -15.04 19.84 5.32
N ALA A 151 -14.27 18.79 5.53
CA ALA A 151 -13.19 18.78 6.51
C ALA A 151 -12.12 19.86 6.24
N ILE A 152 -11.73 20.07 4.97
CA ILE A 152 -10.78 21.14 4.60
C ILE A 152 -11.38 22.50 4.96
N LYS A 153 -12.65 22.73 4.61
CA LYS A 153 -13.35 24.00 4.87
C LYS A 153 -13.50 24.27 6.37
N GLU A 154 -13.82 23.26 7.16
CA GLU A 154 -14.02 23.39 8.60
C GLU A 154 -12.71 23.62 9.36
N LYS A 155 -11.65 22.90 9.00
CA LYS A 155 -10.35 23.00 9.66
C LYS A 155 -9.55 24.20 9.19
N ASN A 156 -9.72 24.61 7.94
CA ASN A 156 -8.89 25.61 7.26
C ASN A 156 -7.39 25.36 7.48
N ASP A 157 -7.00 24.08 7.44
CA ASP A 157 -5.64 23.60 7.63
C ASP A 157 -5.40 22.41 6.70
N HIS A 158 -4.16 21.93 6.66
CA HIS A 158 -3.76 20.81 5.85
C HIS A 158 -4.36 19.50 6.34
N LEU A 159 -4.82 18.67 5.42
CA LEU A 159 -5.34 17.34 5.72
C LEU A 159 -4.50 16.26 5.07
N MET A 160 -4.16 15.24 5.84
CA MET A 160 -3.60 14.00 5.34
C MET A 160 -4.70 12.94 5.26
N CYS A 161 -4.93 12.39 4.06
CA CYS A 161 -5.80 11.24 3.88
C CYS A 161 -4.97 10.01 3.54
N LYS A 162 -5.01 8.99 4.41
CA LYS A 162 -4.34 7.70 4.18
C LYS A 162 -5.36 6.66 3.74
N PHE A 163 -5.08 5.95 2.64
CA PHE A 163 -5.79 4.73 2.30
C PHE A 163 -5.27 3.60 3.19
N ALA A 164 -6.08 3.13 4.14
CA ALA A 164 -5.73 2.00 5.01
C ALA A 164 -6.64 0.80 4.69
N PRO A 165 -6.10 -0.41 4.49
CA PRO A 165 -6.90 -1.62 4.40
C PRO A 165 -7.65 -1.84 5.73
N SER A 166 -8.89 -2.29 5.62
CA SER A 166 -9.92 -2.26 6.64
C SER A 166 -9.59 -3.09 7.90
N GLU A 167 -9.23 -2.40 8.99
CA GLU A 167 -9.64 -2.71 10.39
C GLU A 167 -9.71 -1.43 11.25
N ALA A 168 -10.10 -0.29 10.65
CA ALA A 168 -10.30 0.94 11.40
C ALA A 168 -11.71 1.47 11.15
N LYS A 169 -12.38 1.84 12.25
CA LYS A 169 -13.64 2.58 12.31
C LYS A 169 -13.73 3.68 11.22
N PRO A 170 -14.95 4.04 10.79
CA PRO A 170 -15.15 5.06 9.75
C PRO A 170 -14.31 6.30 10.05
N LEU A 171 -13.48 6.68 9.06
CA LEU A 171 -12.74 7.93 8.90
C LEU A 171 -12.75 8.84 10.14
N SER A 172 -11.92 8.53 11.14
CA SER A 172 -11.53 9.53 12.12
C SER A 172 -10.46 10.42 11.49
N PHE A 173 -10.86 11.62 11.07
CA PHE A 173 -9.94 12.70 10.71
C PHE A 173 -9.16 13.11 11.97
N LEU A 174 -7.87 12.77 12.03
CA LEU A 174 -6.89 13.34 12.95
C LEU A 174 -5.85 14.10 12.13
#